data_AF-A0A8H7IS44-F1
#
_entry.id   AF-A0A8H7IS44-F1
#
_cell.length_a   1.000
_cell.length_b   1.000
_cell.length_c   1.000
_cell.angle_alpha   90.00
_cell.angle_beta   90.00
_cell.angle_gamma   90.00
#
_symmetry.space_group_name_H-M   'P 1'
#
loop_
_entity.id
_entity.type
_entity.pdbx_description
1 polymer ?
#
loop_
_entity_poly.entity_id
_entity_poly.type
_entity_poly.pdbx_seq_one_letter_code
_entity_poly.pdbx_strand_id
1 'polypeptide(L)'
;MGETCAAKHSHGILQLDSILLWTSKVRLKPVSDSAYCWKIVPGKELLLQHLFSKNISEHSVGAYKELCAGVSKDFEVIAPTVESADAAQRAEGLGCLRPAMSMGVDMSFSAQIARLEEENTRLSTKAEEAKGQLSAESRRRQEVETTVEQLGQAHQRLQEQYDKDSLAAESYLRVLQKQGQGLLAVMQMLEELKQGLSVDSVVSRADVD
;
A
#
# COMPACT_ATOMS: atom_id res chain seq x y z
N MET A 1 -18.21 1.25 23.55
CA MET A 1 -17.21 1.68 22.54
C MET A 1 -17.74 2.94 21.87
N GLY A 2 -17.43 4.10 22.47
CA GLY A 2 -17.88 5.40 22.00
C GLY A 2 -16.65 6.27 21.86
N GLU A 3 -15.99 6.22 20.70
CA GLU A 3 -14.91 7.12 20.39
C GLU A 3 -15.51 8.46 19.96
N THR A 4 -15.36 9.41 20.86
CA THR A 4 -15.84 10.78 20.84
C THR A 4 -15.38 11.52 19.58
N CYS A 5 -16.34 12.03 18.79
CA CYS A 5 -16.11 13.04 17.74
C CYS A 5 -15.42 14.32 18.28
N ALA A 6 -15.39 14.53 19.60
CA ALA A 6 -14.62 15.60 20.23
C ALA A 6 -13.09 15.46 20.04
N ALA A 7 -12.58 14.25 19.83
CA ALA A 7 -11.13 14.02 19.73
C ALA A 7 -10.54 14.29 18.34
N LYS A 8 -11.34 14.29 17.27
CA LYS A 8 -10.85 14.62 15.91
C LYS A 8 -10.86 16.12 15.59
N HIS A 9 -11.48 16.96 16.44
CA HIS A 9 -11.70 18.38 16.17
C HIS A 9 -10.85 19.34 17.02
N SER A 10 -9.84 18.85 17.75
CA SER A 10 -9.06 19.73 18.63
C SER A 10 -7.84 20.36 17.96
N HIS A 11 -7.30 19.79 16.87
CA HIS A 11 -6.11 20.32 16.19
C HIS A 11 -6.12 20.10 14.66
N GLY A 12 -7.28 19.81 14.06
CA GLY A 12 -7.40 19.58 12.62
C GLY A 12 -7.61 20.88 11.86
N ILE A 13 -6.78 21.11 10.84
CA ILE A 13 -7.05 22.07 9.78
C ILE A 13 -8.08 21.42 8.84
N LEU A 14 -9.20 22.10 8.58
CA LEU A 14 -10.11 21.72 7.52
C LEU A 14 -9.60 22.37 6.23
N GLN A 15 -9.12 21.54 5.30
CA GLN A 15 -8.81 21.95 3.94
C GLN A 15 -10.03 21.65 3.07
N LEU A 16 -10.83 22.67 2.78
CA LEU A 16 -11.92 22.59 1.80
C LEU A 16 -11.55 23.45 0.60
N ASP A 17 -11.27 22.79 -0.53
CA ASP A 17 -11.10 23.20 -1.93
C ASP A 17 -10.50 24.56 -2.32
N SER A 18 -10.15 25.45 -1.39
CA SER A 18 -9.36 26.69 -1.56
C SER A 18 -9.07 27.43 -0.23
N ILE A 19 -9.59 27.00 0.93
CA ILE A 19 -9.40 27.72 2.21
C ILE A 19 -8.91 26.78 3.31
N LEU A 20 -7.95 27.29 4.08
CA LEU A 20 -7.35 26.63 5.22
C LEU A 20 -7.96 27.23 6.50
N LEU A 21 -8.93 26.54 7.11
CA LEU A 21 -9.60 27.03 8.32
C LEU A 21 -9.32 26.11 9.51
N TRP A 22 -9.03 26.75 10.65
CA TRP A 22 -8.99 26.05 11.93
C TRP A 22 -10.40 25.60 12.30
N THR A 23 -10.57 24.31 12.59
CA THR A 23 -11.84 23.72 13.06
C THR A 23 -12.47 24.49 14.22
N SER A 24 -11.66 25.10 15.10
CA SER A 24 -12.10 25.92 16.22
C SER A 24 -12.65 27.31 15.83
N LYS A 25 -12.35 27.76 14.61
CA LYS A 25 -12.77 29.06 14.04
C LYS A 25 -13.96 28.93 13.09
N VAL A 26 -14.34 27.71 12.70
CA VAL A 26 -15.54 27.46 11.90
C VAL A 26 -16.78 27.51 12.81
N ARG A 27 -17.75 28.32 12.43
CA ARG A 27 -19.03 28.58 13.08
C ARG A 27 -20.12 28.21 12.09
N LEU A 28 -21.18 27.60 12.60
CA LEU A 28 -22.35 27.26 11.79
C LEU A 28 -23.06 28.52 11.26
N LYS A 29 -23.00 29.61 12.03
CA LYS A 29 -23.34 30.96 11.60
C LYS A 29 -22.06 31.80 11.56
N PRO A 30 -21.44 31.97 10.38
CA PRO A 30 -20.35 32.90 10.21
C PRO A 30 -20.83 34.32 10.55
N VAL A 31 -20.02 35.08 11.29
CA VAL A 31 -20.24 36.52 11.49
C VAL A 31 -20.07 37.21 10.13
N SER A 32 -20.74 38.34 9.90
CA SER A 32 -20.71 39.09 8.64
C SER A 32 -19.30 39.43 8.11
N ASP A 33 -18.28 39.43 8.96
CA ASP A 33 -16.86 39.66 8.64
C ASP A 33 -16.03 38.35 8.55
N SER A 34 -16.69 37.20 8.37
CA SER A 34 -15.99 35.92 8.33
C SER A 34 -15.33 35.68 6.97
N ALA A 35 -14.10 35.16 6.99
CA ALA A 35 -13.32 34.76 5.81
C ALA A 35 -13.89 33.52 5.06
N TYR A 36 -15.13 33.12 5.34
CA TYR A 36 -15.80 31.99 4.71
C TYR A 36 -17.33 32.07 4.85
N CYS A 37 -18.03 31.37 3.97
CA CYS A 37 -19.47 31.13 4.07
C CYS A 37 -19.84 29.67 3.75
N TRP A 38 -21.07 29.30 4.13
CA TRP A 38 -21.61 27.97 3.84
C TRP A 38 -22.35 27.99 2.51
N LYS A 39 -21.99 27.06 1.63
CA LYS A 39 -22.71 26.79 0.39
C LYS A 39 -23.50 25.50 0.56
N ILE A 40 -24.81 25.57 0.33
CA ILE A 40 -25.70 24.40 0.39
C ILE A 40 -25.91 23.88 -1.03
N VAL A 41 -25.98 22.55 -1.19
CA VAL A 41 -26.30 21.90 -2.47
C VAL A 41 -27.73 22.28 -2.92
N PRO A 42 -27.93 22.63 -4.20
CA PRO A 42 -29.23 23.03 -4.69
C PRO A 42 -30.30 21.94 -4.54
N GLY A 43 -31.48 22.31 -4.05
CA GLY A 43 -32.60 21.42 -3.76
C GLY A 43 -32.66 20.93 -2.30
N LYS A 44 -31.64 21.23 -1.48
CA LYS A 44 -31.60 20.88 -0.04
C LYS A 44 -31.67 22.09 0.88
N GLU A 45 -31.83 23.30 0.35
CA GLU A 45 -31.79 24.55 1.12
C GLU A 45 -32.91 24.60 2.16
N LEU A 46 -34.15 24.25 1.78
CA LEU A 46 -35.29 24.23 2.70
C LEU A 46 -35.17 23.12 3.75
N LEU A 47 -34.59 21.98 3.37
CA LEU A 47 -34.39 20.85 4.27
C LEU A 47 -33.33 21.16 5.33
N LEU A 48 -32.26 21.86 4.95
CA LEU A 48 -31.14 22.14 5.84
C LEU A 48 -31.24 23.50 6.54
N GLN A 49 -32.23 24.33 6.18
CA GLN A 49 -32.47 25.63 6.81
C GLN A 49 -32.59 25.51 8.33
N HIS A 50 -33.22 24.43 8.82
CA HIS A 50 -33.37 24.20 10.24
C HIS A 50 -32.02 24.04 10.95
N LEU A 51 -31.03 23.40 10.31
CA LEU A 51 -29.69 23.21 10.87
C LEU A 51 -28.93 24.55 11.00
N PHE A 52 -29.08 25.45 10.04
CA PHE A 52 -28.39 26.76 10.08
C PHE A 52 -29.19 27.85 10.81
N SER A 53 -30.40 27.56 11.26
CA SER A 53 -31.29 28.53 11.93
C SER A 53 -30.91 28.83 13.39
N LYS A 54 -30.21 27.92 14.08
CA LYS A 54 -29.87 28.03 15.51
C LYS A 54 -28.37 27.78 15.77
N ASN A 55 -27.90 28.17 16.96
CA ASN A 55 -26.56 27.83 17.40
C ASN A 55 -26.43 26.32 17.66
N ILE A 56 -25.21 25.78 17.55
CA ILE A 56 -24.96 24.35 17.79
C ILE A 56 -25.36 23.90 19.21
N SER A 57 -25.31 24.80 20.18
CA SER A 57 -25.73 24.57 21.57
C SER A 57 -27.25 24.43 21.75
N GLU A 58 -28.03 24.88 20.78
CA GLU A 58 -29.49 24.86 20.79
C GLU A 58 -30.07 23.73 19.93
N HIS A 59 -29.19 22.94 19.32
CA HIS A 59 -29.54 21.81 18.46
C HIS A 59 -29.59 20.51 19.25
N SER A 60 -30.46 19.59 18.82
CA SER A 60 -30.51 18.24 19.38
C SER A 60 -29.26 17.44 18.98
N VAL A 61 -28.95 16.39 19.75
CA VAL A 61 -27.86 15.45 19.40
C VAL A 61 -28.09 14.80 18.02
N GLY A 62 -29.35 14.68 17.58
CA GLY A 62 -29.70 14.21 16.24
C GLY A 62 -29.25 15.17 15.14
N ALA A 63 -29.49 16.47 15.32
CA ALA A 63 -29.05 17.51 14.39
C ALA A 63 -27.51 17.60 14.31
N TYR A 64 -26.79 17.31 15.39
CA TYR A 64 -25.32 17.20 15.34
C TYR A 64 -24.83 16.07 14.44
N LYS A 65 -25.49 14.90 14.49
CA LYS A 65 -25.16 13.77 13.59
C LYS A 65 -25.43 14.12 12.13
N GLU A 66 -26.53 14.82 11.86
CA GLU A 66 -26.91 15.28 10.53
C GLU A 66 -25.89 16.30 9.98
N LEU A 67 -25.47 17.25 10.81
CA LEU A 67 -24.39 18.19 10.48
C LEU A 67 -23.09 17.46 10.13
N CYS A 68 -22.62 16.56 11.00
CA CYS A 68 -21.38 15.82 10.74
C CYS A 68 -21.46 14.92 9.50
N ALA A 69 -22.63 14.37 9.18
CA ALA A 69 -22.83 13.54 7.99
C ALA A 69 -22.95 14.36 6.71
N GLY A 70 -23.47 15.58 6.79
CA GLY A 70 -23.76 16.46 5.65
C GLY A 70 -22.60 17.34 5.21
N VAL A 71 -21.59 17.59 6.07
CA VAL A 71 -20.37 18.31 5.67
C VAL A 71 -19.69 17.58 4.50
N SER A 72 -19.37 18.33 3.44
CA SER A 72 -18.77 17.83 2.18
C SER A 72 -19.67 16.95 1.31
N LYS A 73 -20.93 16.74 1.69
CA LYS A 73 -21.93 16.04 0.87
C LYS A 73 -23.09 16.94 0.46
N ASP A 74 -23.62 17.64 1.44
CA ASP A 74 -24.85 18.42 1.34
C ASP A 74 -24.60 19.92 1.51
N PHE A 75 -23.49 20.27 2.16
CA PHE A 75 -23.02 21.64 2.30
C PHE A 75 -21.50 21.70 2.46
N GLU A 76 -20.91 22.79 1.99
CA GLU A 76 -19.46 23.01 1.95
C GLU A 76 -19.08 24.44 2.35
N VAL A 77 -17.82 24.65 2.69
CA VAL A 77 -17.27 25.96 3.09
C VAL A 77 -16.58 26.61 1.89
N ILE A 78 -16.95 27.84 1.53
CA ILE A 78 -16.39 28.59 0.40
C ILE A 78 -15.93 30.00 0.80
N ALA A 79 -15.11 30.65 -0.03
CA ALA A 79 -14.51 31.94 0.25
C ALA A 79 -15.46 33.09 -0.09
N PRO A 80 -15.48 34.19 0.68
CA PRO A 80 -16.24 35.38 0.32
C PRO A 80 -15.63 35.99 -0.95
N THR A 81 -16.39 36.05 -2.03
CA THR A 81 -15.97 36.72 -3.28
C THR A 81 -16.35 38.20 -3.23
N VAL A 82 -15.49 39.06 -3.79
CA VAL A 82 -15.49 40.53 -3.61
C VAL A 82 -16.77 41.23 -4.11
N GLU A 83 -17.58 40.60 -4.97
CA GLU A 83 -18.86 41.15 -5.45
C GLU A 83 -19.98 41.17 -4.40
N SER A 84 -19.69 40.69 -3.18
CA SER A 84 -20.68 40.43 -2.12
C SER A 84 -20.71 41.45 -0.98
N ALA A 85 -19.91 42.51 -1.01
CA ALA A 85 -19.94 43.52 0.06
C ALA A 85 -21.30 44.25 0.13
N ASP A 86 -21.94 44.48 -1.02
CA ASP A 86 -23.20 45.24 -1.11
C ASP A 86 -24.45 44.37 -0.85
N ALA A 87 -24.36 43.05 -1.01
CA ALA A 87 -25.48 42.12 -0.77
C ALA A 87 -25.61 41.68 0.70
N ALA A 88 -24.51 41.77 1.47
CA ALA A 88 -24.45 41.35 2.87
C ALA A 88 -25.30 42.23 3.82
N GLN A 89 -25.64 43.46 3.41
CA GLN A 89 -26.43 44.39 4.25
C GLN A 89 -27.94 44.16 4.23
N ARG A 90 -28.48 43.27 3.37
CA ARG A 90 -29.94 43.05 3.27
C ARG A 90 -30.48 41.79 3.97
N ALA A 91 -29.61 40.96 4.57
CA ALA A 91 -30.03 39.71 5.19
C ALA A 91 -29.66 39.64 6.68
N GLU A 92 -30.16 40.57 7.48
CA GLU A 92 -30.20 40.41 8.93
C GLU A 92 -31.14 39.25 9.28
N GLY A 93 -30.60 38.04 9.42
CA GLY A 93 -31.35 36.88 9.93
C GLY A 93 -31.01 35.53 9.29
N LEU A 94 -30.38 35.51 8.12
CA LEU A 94 -29.95 34.29 7.45
C LEU A 94 -28.45 34.38 7.21
N GLY A 95 -27.65 33.81 8.13
CA GLY A 95 -26.20 33.74 7.96
C GLY A 95 -25.87 33.09 6.62
N CYS A 96 -25.38 33.90 5.68
CA CYS A 96 -24.86 33.56 4.35
C CYS A 96 -25.29 32.19 3.79
N LEU A 97 -26.60 31.96 3.68
CA LEU A 97 -27.13 30.80 2.97
C LEU A 97 -27.25 31.22 1.51
N ARG A 98 -26.24 30.91 0.71
CA ARG A 98 -26.29 31.16 -0.74
C ARG A 98 -27.05 30.01 -1.39
N PRO A 99 -28.22 30.23 -2.03
CA PRO A 99 -28.75 29.28 -3.00
C PRO A 99 -27.68 29.07 -4.07
N ALA A 100 -27.48 27.84 -4.52
CA ALA A 100 -26.52 27.55 -5.57
C ALA A 100 -27.04 28.07 -6.92
N MET A 101 -26.98 29.38 -7.10
CA MET A 101 -27.29 30.04 -8.35
C MET A 101 -26.02 30.72 -8.86
N SER A 102 -25.63 30.27 -10.06
CA SER A 102 -24.59 30.79 -10.94
C SER A 102 -23.15 30.45 -10.54
N MET A 103 -22.72 29.25 -10.93
CA MET A 103 -21.39 29.10 -11.53
C MET A 103 -21.57 28.87 -13.02
N GLY A 104 -20.93 29.73 -13.81
CA GLY A 104 -20.62 29.48 -15.21
C GLY A 104 -21.35 30.42 -16.15
N VAL A 105 -20.58 31.36 -16.69
CA VAL A 105 -20.77 31.95 -18.03
C VAL A 105 -21.64 31.05 -18.91
N ASP A 106 -22.74 31.59 -19.45
CA ASP A 106 -23.67 30.92 -20.36
C ASP A 106 -22.94 30.22 -21.53
N MET A 107 -22.51 28.99 -21.29
CA MET A 107 -22.21 28.04 -22.35
C MET A 107 -23.56 27.42 -22.72
N SER A 108 -23.98 27.59 -23.97
CA SER A 108 -25.23 27.00 -24.44
C SER A 108 -25.24 25.48 -24.18
N PHE A 109 -26.41 24.88 -23.96
CA PHE A 109 -26.54 23.44 -23.76
C PHE A 109 -25.80 22.61 -24.83
N SER A 110 -25.77 23.11 -26.07
CA SER A 110 -25.01 22.51 -27.17
C SER A 110 -23.50 22.51 -26.93
N ALA A 111 -22.93 23.59 -26.37
CA ALA A 111 -21.51 23.65 -26.02
C ALA A 111 -21.16 22.68 -24.87
N GLN A 112 -22.09 22.47 -23.94
CA GLN A 112 -21.90 21.52 -22.84
C GLN A 112 -21.99 20.06 -23.30
N ILE A 113 -22.93 19.76 -24.21
CA ILE A 113 -23.03 18.43 -24.84
C ILE A 113 -21.75 18.10 -25.61
N ALA A 114 -21.28 19.02 -26.46
CA ALA A 114 -20.05 18.81 -27.25
C ALA A 114 -18.83 18.55 -26.36
N ARG A 115 -18.68 19.29 -25.25
CA ARG A 115 -17.60 19.08 -24.28
C ARG A 115 -17.69 17.69 -23.62
N LEU A 116 -18.90 17.27 -23.22
CA LEU A 116 -19.10 15.97 -22.60
C LEU A 116 -18.85 14.82 -23.58
N GLU A 117 -19.21 14.97 -24.85
CA GLU A 117 -18.92 14.01 -25.91
C GLU A 117 -17.40 13.91 -26.17
N GLU A 118 -16.70 15.05 -26.24
CA GLU A 118 -15.25 15.09 -26.35
C GLU A 118 -14.57 14.41 -25.14
N GLU A 119 -15.08 14.68 -23.94
CA GLU A 119 -14.54 14.04 -22.74
C GLU A 119 -14.82 12.53 -22.71
N ASN A 120 -16.01 12.10 -23.12
CA ASN A 120 -16.37 10.69 -23.17
C ASN A 120 -15.51 9.93 -24.19
N THR A 121 -15.31 10.50 -25.39
CA THR A 121 -14.43 9.91 -26.39
C THR A 121 -12.99 9.82 -25.88
N ARG A 122 -12.47 10.90 -25.29
CA ARG A 122 -11.14 10.93 -24.66
C ARG A 122 -10.98 9.88 -23.56
N LEU A 123 -11.96 9.76 -22.67
CA LEU A 123 -11.94 8.78 -21.58
C LEU A 123 -12.05 7.35 -22.12
N SER A 124 -12.90 7.12 -23.13
CA SER A 124 -13.05 5.82 -23.78
C SER A 124 -11.75 5.37 -24.45
N THR A 125 -11.05 6.28 -25.15
CA THR A 125 -9.73 5.98 -25.73
C THR A 125 -8.70 5.61 -24.66
N LYS A 126 -8.64 6.37 -23.55
CA LYS A 126 -7.73 6.07 -22.44
C LYS A 126 -8.06 4.72 -21.78
N ALA A 127 -9.34 4.38 -21.66
CA ALA A 127 -9.77 3.11 -21.08
C ALA A 127 -9.33 1.92 -21.93
N GLU A 128 -9.50 2.00 -23.26
CA GLU A 128 -9.04 0.94 -24.17
C GLU A 128 -7.51 0.86 -24.23
N GLU A 129 -6.80 2.00 -24.18
CA GLU A 129 -5.34 2.00 -24.09
C GLU A 129 -4.85 1.31 -22.81
N ALA A 130 -5.40 1.69 -21.66
CA ALA A 130 -5.05 1.08 -20.38
C ALA A 130 -5.34 -0.43 -20.35
N LYS A 131 -6.46 -0.86 -20.93
CA LYS A 131 -6.81 -2.27 -21.08
C LYS A 131 -5.83 -3.02 -21.99
N GLY A 132 -5.40 -2.40 -23.08
CA GLY A 132 -4.35 -2.94 -23.95
C GLY A 132 -3.02 -3.10 -23.22
N GLN A 133 -2.60 -2.08 -22.47
CA GLN A 133 -1.37 -2.12 -21.66
C GLN A 133 -1.45 -3.20 -20.58
N LEU A 134 -2.56 -3.30 -19.85
CA LEU A 134 -2.77 -4.33 -18.82
C LEU A 134 -2.72 -5.74 -19.42
N SER A 135 -3.32 -5.94 -20.59
CA SER A 135 -3.30 -7.24 -21.29
C SER A 135 -1.89 -7.62 -21.75
N ALA A 136 -1.11 -6.65 -22.24
CA ALA A 136 0.29 -6.87 -22.63
C ALA A 136 1.18 -7.18 -21.41
N GLU A 137 0.99 -6.46 -20.30
CA GLU A 137 1.68 -6.70 -19.03
C GLU A 137 1.34 -8.09 -18.47
N SER A 138 0.07 -8.48 -18.49
CA SER A 138 -0.37 -9.80 -18.02
C SER A 138 0.27 -10.93 -18.81
N ARG A 139 0.41 -10.80 -20.14
CA ARG A 139 1.10 -11.81 -20.97
C ARG A 139 2.58 -11.90 -20.63
N ARG A 140 3.27 -10.77 -20.53
CA ARG A 140 4.70 -10.74 -20.14
C ARG A 140 4.92 -11.36 -18.76
N ARG A 141 4.03 -11.09 -17.79
CA ARG A 141 4.09 -11.72 -16.47
C ARG A 141 3.95 -13.23 -16.54
N GLN A 142 2.95 -13.71 -17.28
CA GLN A 142 2.75 -15.15 -17.47
C GLN A 142 3.97 -15.82 -18.10
N GLU A 143 4.59 -15.21 -19.12
CA GLU A 143 5.82 -15.72 -19.72
C GLU A 143 6.95 -15.83 -18.68
N VAL A 144 7.19 -14.77 -17.91
CA VAL A 144 8.22 -14.79 -16.85
C VAL A 144 7.92 -15.85 -15.80
N GLU A 145 6.67 -15.96 -15.33
CA GLU A 145 6.25 -16.98 -14.36
C GLU A 145 6.54 -18.40 -14.87
N THR A 146 6.27 -18.67 -16.16
CA THR A 146 6.60 -19.99 -16.75
C THR A 146 8.10 -20.25 -16.79
N THR A 147 8.92 -19.22 -17.07
CA THR A 147 10.39 -19.39 -17.07
C THR A 147 10.93 -19.60 -15.66
N VAL A 148 10.39 -18.92 -14.67
CA VAL A 148 10.74 -19.09 -13.25
C VAL A 148 10.41 -20.50 -12.79
N GLU A 149 9.23 -21.00 -13.14
CA GLU A 149 8.80 -22.36 -12.83
C GLU A 149 9.75 -23.40 -13.48
N GLN A 150 10.08 -23.23 -14.76
CA GLN A 150 11.02 -24.12 -15.46
C GLN A 150 12.42 -24.10 -14.84
N LEU A 151 12.93 -22.91 -14.50
CA LEU A 151 14.23 -22.76 -13.82
C LEU A 151 14.20 -23.38 -12.42
N GLY A 152 13.11 -23.22 -11.68
CA GLY A 152 12.92 -23.83 -10.36
C GLY A 152 12.99 -25.35 -10.45
N GLN A 153 12.29 -25.95 -11.40
CA GLN A 153 12.34 -27.41 -11.64
C GLN A 153 13.74 -27.89 -12.06
N ALA A 154 14.43 -27.14 -12.93
CA ALA A 154 15.79 -27.48 -13.33
C ALA A 154 16.76 -27.41 -12.15
N HIS A 155 16.64 -26.36 -11.32
CA HIS A 155 17.44 -26.20 -10.12
C HIS A 155 17.21 -27.34 -9.12
N GLN A 156 15.95 -27.72 -8.88
CA GLN A 156 15.63 -28.85 -8.01
C GLN A 156 16.25 -30.16 -8.50
N ARG A 157 16.12 -30.47 -9.81
CA ARG A 157 16.74 -31.68 -10.38
C ARG A 157 18.25 -31.70 -10.22
N LEU A 158 18.90 -30.56 -10.44
CA LEU A 158 20.34 -30.43 -10.30
C LEU A 158 20.77 -30.60 -8.83
N GLN A 159 20.01 -30.03 -7.90
CA GLN A 159 20.22 -30.19 -6.47
C GLN A 159 20.13 -31.66 -6.04
N GLU A 160 19.08 -32.36 -6.47
CA GLU A 160 18.90 -33.78 -6.18
C GLU A 160 20.04 -34.64 -6.76
N GLN A 161 20.57 -34.26 -7.93
CA GLN A 161 21.71 -34.94 -8.53
C GLN A 161 23.00 -34.65 -7.75
N TYR A 162 23.23 -33.40 -7.36
CA TYR A 162 24.36 -33.01 -6.52
C TYR A 162 24.38 -33.79 -5.20
N ASP A 163 23.23 -33.89 -4.53
CA ASP A 163 23.11 -34.62 -3.26
C ASP A 163 23.43 -36.11 -3.42
N LYS A 164 22.98 -36.74 -4.53
CA LYS A 164 23.31 -38.13 -4.86
C LYS A 164 24.81 -38.32 -5.09
N ASP A 165 25.42 -37.44 -5.87
CA ASP A 165 26.84 -37.50 -6.20
C ASP A 165 27.71 -37.25 -4.96
N SER A 166 27.28 -36.32 -4.09
CA SER A 166 27.89 -36.06 -2.79
C SER A 166 27.87 -37.31 -1.90
N LEU A 167 26.71 -37.95 -1.76
CA LEU A 167 26.57 -39.18 -0.97
C LEU A 167 27.42 -40.33 -1.53
N ALA A 168 27.49 -40.44 -2.86
CA ALA A 168 28.35 -41.41 -3.53
C ALA A 168 29.84 -41.14 -3.23
N ALA A 169 30.30 -39.90 -3.34
CA ALA A 169 31.67 -39.50 -3.02
C ALA A 169 32.03 -39.82 -1.56
N GLU A 170 31.15 -39.51 -0.61
CA GLU A 170 31.35 -39.88 0.80
C GLU A 170 31.44 -41.39 1.02
N SER A 171 30.68 -42.18 0.27
CA SER A 171 30.75 -43.64 0.34
C SER A 171 32.11 -44.16 -0.13
N TYR A 172 32.64 -43.60 -1.23
CA TYR A 172 33.96 -43.96 -1.76
C TYR A 172 35.08 -43.57 -0.79
N LEU A 173 35.02 -42.36 -0.22
CA LEU A 173 35.98 -41.93 0.79
C LEU A 173 36.01 -42.88 2.00
N ARG A 174 34.84 -43.33 2.47
CA ARG A 174 34.76 -44.32 3.56
C ARG A 174 35.40 -45.67 3.18
N VAL A 175 35.19 -46.14 1.94
CA VAL A 175 35.83 -47.39 1.46
C VAL A 175 37.34 -47.24 1.39
N LEU A 176 37.84 -46.14 0.81
CA LEU A 176 39.27 -45.86 0.72
C LEU A 176 39.92 -45.76 2.10
N GLN A 177 39.25 -45.13 3.06
CA GLN A 177 39.75 -45.04 4.44
C GLN A 177 39.89 -46.42 5.09
N LYS A 178 38.90 -47.31 4.92
CA LYS A 178 38.97 -48.69 5.43
C LYS A 178 40.09 -49.48 4.78
N GLN A 179 40.26 -49.36 3.46
CA GLN A 179 41.35 -50.02 2.75
C GLN A 179 42.72 -49.50 3.22
N GLY A 180 42.85 -48.18 3.42
CA GLY A 180 44.07 -47.57 3.95
C GLY A 180 44.43 -48.08 5.34
N GLN A 181 43.45 -48.22 6.24
CA GLN A 181 43.66 -48.80 7.57
C GLN A 181 44.11 -50.27 7.49
N GLY A 182 43.48 -51.07 6.63
CA GLY A 182 43.87 -52.46 6.41
C GLY A 182 45.30 -52.60 5.88
N LEU A 183 45.68 -51.75 4.91
CA LEU A 183 47.05 -51.73 4.37
C LEU A 183 48.07 -51.36 5.45
N LEU A 184 47.75 -50.37 6.29
CA LEU A 184 48.62 -49.92 7.37
C LEU A 184 48.85 -51.02 8.43
N ALA A 185 47.80 -51.79 8.76
CA ALA A 185 47.91 -52.95 9.64
C ALA A 185 48.78 -54.06 9.04
N VAL A 186 48.64 -54.36 7.74
CA VAL A 186 49.50 -55.33 7.05
C VAL A 186 50.96 -54.87 7.03
N MET A 187 51.20 -53.59 6.77
CA MET A 187 52.55 -53.02 6.83
C MET A 187 53.17 -53.15 8.22
N GLN A 188 52.41 -52.92 9.29
CA GLN A 188 52.88 -53.11 10.67
C GLN A 188 53.26 -54.58 10.93
N MET A 189 52.39 -55.54 10.57
CA MET A 189 52.68 -56.96 10.74
C MET A 189 53.94 -57.40 9.97
N LEU A 190 54.14 -56.90 8.75
CA LEU A 190 55.35 -57.19 7.96
C LEU A 190 56.62 -56.63 8.61
N GLU A 191 56.55 -55.45 9.21
CA GLU A 191 57.69 -54.87 9.92
C GLU A 191 58.00 -55.65 11.21
N GLU A 192 56.98 -56.10 11.95
CA GLU A 192 57.14 -56.98 13.11
C GLU A 192 57.79 -58.32 12.72
N LEU A 193 57.30 -58.98 11.65
CA LEU A 193 57.88 -60.21 11.11
C LEU A 193 59.36 -60.04 10.73
N LYS A 194 59.67 -58.93 10.05
CA LYS A 194 61.05 -58.59 9.67
C LYS A 194 61.95 -58.40 10.89
N GLN A 195 61.47 -57.72 11.93
CA GLN A 195 62.22 -57.54 13.17
C GLN A 195 62.44 -58.87 13.91
N GLY A 196 61.42 -59.73 14.00
CA GLY A 196 61.55 -61.06 14.62
C GLY A 196 62.57 -61.95 13.92
N LEU A 197 62.53 -62.01 12.57
CA LEU A 197 63.52 -62.75 11.77
C LEU A 197 64.95 -62.20 11.93
N SER A 198 65.10 -60.89 12.13
CA SER A 198 66.39 -60.26 12.38
C SER A 198 66.98 -60.67 13.75
N VAL A 199 66.15 -60.82 14.79
CA VAL A 199 66.59 -61.23 16.14
C VAL A 199 67.02 -62.70 16.18
N ASP A 200 66.27 -63.61 15.53
CA ASP A 200 66.62 -65.04 15.49
C ASP A 200 67.91 -65.34 14.70
N SER A 201 68.21 -64.51 13.69
CA SER A 201 69.46 -64.61 12.92
C SER A 201 70.71 -64.19 13.71
N VAL A 202 70.56 -63.39 14.77
CA VAL A 202 71.64 -62.96 15.66
C VAL A 202 71.84 -63.96 16.80
N VAL A 203 70.77 -64.53 17.35
CA VAL A 203 70.84 -65.56 18.41
C VAL A 203 71.43 -66.87 17.88
N SER A 204 71.04 -67.32 16.68
CA SER A 204 71.62 -68.53 16.07
C SER A 204 73.11 -68.40 15.73
N ARG A 205 73.69 -67.19 15.78
CA ARG A 205 75.11 -66.94 15.49
C ARG A 205 75.96 -66.79 16.75
N ALA A 206 75.36 -66.70 17.92
CA ALA A 206 76.06 -66.55 19.21
C ALA A 206 76.30 -67.89 19.95
N ASP A 207 75.66 -68.98 19.52
CA ASP A 207 75.83 -70.34 20.09
C ASP A 207 76.88 -71.20 19.35
N VAL A 208 77.75 -70.58 18.55
CA VAL A 208 78.89 -71.25 17.89
C VAL A 208 80.18 -70.49 18.21
N ASP A 209 80.66 -70.65 19.44
CA ASP A 209 82.08 -70.50 19.81
C ASP A 209 82.38 -71.36 21.05
#